data_AF-A0A1S8B0S4-F1
#
_entry.id   AF-A0A1S8B0S4-F1
#
_cell.length_a   1.000
_cell.length_b   1.000
_cell.length_c   1.000
_cell.angle_alpha   90.00
_cell.angle_beta   90.00
_cell.angle_gamma   90.00
#
_symmetry.space_group_name_H-M   'P 1'
#
loop_
_entity.id
_entity.type
_entity.pdbx_description
1 polymer ?
#
loop_
_entity_poly.entity_id
_entity_poly.type
_entity_poly.pdbx_seq_one_letter_code
_entity_poly.pdbx_strand_id
1 'polypeptide(L)'
;MHSIEEKRVYGDREGAITAYVASATGVVRVRVAGDTVGEFGLCERRPARDVATTDEAVAIATDEDVRVARLEDGEDTETFAETGFGPAVAVGADGGELFAAAPDGRIARRPAGTEEWTDLEGEGVAAVRAIDGDLVGTDDGVYRVRDGGLDHAGLTDVRDVSAAGVPLAATAEGLYKLGNGWMPIREGPFDAVSADPRSEPGRLARAYAIAGEEIYGYAGDDEWRAIEDASEPIVDVGYGETTYAVTEAGTFLAAGEDGWRPHPIGVREVTGLAVR
;
A
#
# COMPACT_ATOMS: atom_id res chain seq x y z
N MET A 1 53.20 -12.82 10.32
CA MET A 1 52.25 -13.81 9.79
C MET A 1 50.88 -13.15 9.87
N HIS A 2 50.42 -12.57 8.77
CA HIS A 2 49.15 -11.85 8.69
C HIS A 2 48.03 -12.88 8.53
N SER A 3 47.22 -13.11 9.55
CA SER A 3 45.91 -13.75 9.34
C SER A 3 44.92 -12.64 9.01
N ILE A 4 44.46 -12.67 7.78
CA ILE A 4 43.32 -11.90 7.28
C ILE A 4 42.13 -12.25 8.19
N GLU A 5 41.64 -11.27 8.96
CA GLU A 5 40.30 -11.34 9.55
C GLU A 5 39.31 -11.25 8.39
N GLU A 6 38.78 -12.41 8.01
CA GLU A 6 37.61 -12.52 7.15
C GLU A 6 36.47 -11.72 7.78
N LYS A 7 36.12 -10.61 7.11
CA LYS A 7 34.91 -9.83 7.39
C LYS A 7 33.70 -10.76 7.31
N ARG A 8 33.06 -11.01 8.45
CA ARG A 8 31.72 -11.60 8.49
C ARG A 8 30.73 -10.57 7.94
N VAL A 9 30.40 -10.69 6.67
CA VAL A 9 29.37 -9.92 5.95
C VAL A 9 28.02 -10.63 6.11
N TYR A 10 27.59 -10.82 7.35
CA TYR A 10 26.21 -11.13 7.70
C TYR A 10 25.99 -10.44 9.04
N GLY A 11 25.69 -9.14 8.98
CA GLY A 11 25.13 -8.46 10.14
C GLY A 11 23.79 -9.11 10.46
N ASP A 12 23.48 -9.22 11.75
CA ASP A 12 22.17 -9.68 12.22
C ASP A 12 21.05 -8.94 11.47
N ARG A 13 20.05 -9.69 11.00
CA ARG A 13 18.86 -9.19 10.28
C ARG A 13 17.87 -8.48 11.23
N GLU A 14 18.31 -8.14 12.43
CA GLU A 14 17.47 -7.62 13.51
C GLU A 14 17.03 -6.19 13.16
N GLY A 15 15.71 -5.96 13.05
CA GLY A 15 15.11 -4.66 12.73
C GLY A 15 14.92 -4.35 11.23
N ALA A 16 15.31 -5.25 10.32
CA ALA A 16 14.98 -5.10 8.90
C ALA A 16 13.51 -5.44 8.65
N ILE A 17 12.83 -4.57 7.91
CA ILE A 17 11.45 -4.77 7.46
C ILE A 17 11.43 -5.07 5.96
N THR A 18 10.27 -5.49 5.45
CA THR A 18 10.13 -5.84 4.03
C THR A 18 9.05 -4.99 3.37
N ALA A 19 9.40 -4.40 2.24
CA ALA A 19 8.48 -3.72 1.34
C ALA A 19 8.30 -4.52 0.05
N TYR A 20 7.11 -4.48 -0.52
CA TYR A 20 6.76 -5.07 -1.80
C TYR A 20 6.26 -3.97 -2.74
N VAL A 21 6.84 -3.91 -3.94
CA VAL A 21 6.52 -2.89 -4.94
C VAL A 21 5.89 -3.57 -6.15
N ALA A 22 4.61 -3.29 -6.41
CA ALA A 22 3.90 -3.78 -7.58
C ALA A 22 4.26 -2.95 -8.82
N SER A 23 4.37 -3.61 -9.97
CA SER A 23 4.67 -2.94 -11.24
C SER A 23 4.19 -3.76 -12.45
N ALA A 24 4.19 -3.13 -13.62
CA ALA A 24 3.93 -3.79 -14.90
C ALA A 24 4.93 -4.93 -15.23
N THR A 25 6.09 -5.00 -14.56
CA THR A 25 7.09 -6.08 -14.75
C THR A 25 6.96 -7.19 -13.71
N GLY A 26 6.23 -6.93 -12.62
CA GLY A 26 6.06 -7.84 -11.49
C GLY A 26 6.32 -7.18 -10.16
N VAL A 27 6.63 -8.00 -9.13
CA VAL A 27 6.70 -7.55 -7.75
C VAL A 27 8.14 -7.61 -7.26
N VAL A 28 8.65 -6.47 -6.82
CA VAL A 28 9.99 -6.37 -6.22
C VAL A 28 9.85 -6.37 -4.71
N ARG A 29 10.55 -7.30 -4.06
CA ARG A 29 10.78 -7.26 -2.63
C ARG A 29 11.97 -6.36 -2.33
N VAL A 30 11.84 -5.46 -1.38
CA VAL A 30 12.89 -4.57 -0.88
C VAL A 30 13.04 -4.79 0.63
N ARG A 31 14.23 -5.20 1.07
CA ARG A 31 14.58 -5.30 2.49
C ARG A 31 15.25 -4.00 2.90
N VAL A 32 14.69 -3.36 3.92
CA VAL A 32 15.11 -2.03 4.37
C VAL A 32 15.28 -2.01 5.88
N ALA A 33 16.30 -1.31 6.35
CA ALA A 33 16.55 -1.06 7.77
C ALA A 33 16.76 0.45 7.97
N GLY A 34 15.86 1.09 8.70
CA GLY A 34 15.81 2.55 8.79
C GLY A 34 15.71 3.18 7.40
N ASP A 35 16.67 4.04 7.04
CA ASP A 35 16.72 4.73 5.75
C ASP A 35 17.60 4.02 4.69
N THR A 36 18.02 2.78 4.94
CA THR A 36 19.01 2.06 4.13
C THR A 36 18.42 0.82 3.49
N VAL A 37 18.43 0.78 2.15
CA VAL A 37 18.08 -0.41 1.36
C VAL A 37 19.23 -1.40 1.41
N GLY A 38 18.95 -2.62 1.88
CA GLY A 38 19.94 -3.69 1.99
C GLY A 38 19.96 -4.62 0.78
N GLU A 39 18.81 -5.23 0.47
CA GLU A 39 18.64 -6.16 -0.65
C GLU A 39 17.32 -5.87 -1.34
N PHE A 40 17.29 -5.99 -2.66
CA PHE A 40 16.03 -6.04 -3.39
C PHE A 40 16.09 -7.05 -4.53
N GLY A 41 14.94 -7.58 -4.92
CA GLY A 41 14.85 -8.57 -5.98
C GLY A 41 13.42 -8.83 -6.42
N LEU A 42 13.27 -9.21 -7.69
CA LEU A 42 11.99 -9.58 -8.27
C LEU A 42 11.54 -10.94 -7.72
N CYS A 43 10.50 -10.95 -6.88
CA CYS A 43 9.94 -12.17 -6.27
C CYS A 43 8.77 -12.73 -7.09
N GLU A 44 8.09 -11.90 -7.88
CA GLU A 44 7.08 -12.31 -8.84
C GLU A 44 7.30 -11.62 -10.19
N ARG A 45 7.12 -12.35 -11.30
CA ARG A 45 7.37 -11.86 -12.67
C ARG A 45 6.10 -11.55 -13.46
N ARG A 46 4.92 -11.92 -12.94
CA ARG A 46 3.65 -11.53 -13.54
C ARG A 46 3.36 -10.07 -13.23
N PRO A 47 2.91 -9.26 -14.21
CA PRO A 47 2.49 -7.89 -13.96
C PRO A 47 1.50 -7.82 -12.80
N ALA A 48 1.78 -6.95 -11.84
CA ALA A 48 0.92 -6.72 -10.69
C ALA A 48 0.26 -5.35 -10.83
N ARG A 49 -1.05 -5.30 -10.60
CA ARG A 49 -1.85 -4.06 -10.57
C ARG A 49 -1.84 -3.42 -9.20
N ASP A 50 -1.77 -4.24 -8.16
CA ASP A 50 -1.85 -3.80 -6.78
C ASP A 50 -1.21 -4.85 -5.85
N VAL A 51 -0.83 -4.43 -4.64
CA VAL A 51 -0.19 -5.28 -3.63
C VAL A 51 -0.65 -4.91 -2.22
N ALA A 52 -0.92 -5.92 -1.41
CA ALA A 52 -1.25 -5.76 0.01
C ALA A 52 -0.51 -6.78 0.85
N THR A 53 -0.27 -6.45 2.13
CA THR A 53 0.41 -7.33 3.07
C THR A 53 -0.36 -7.47 4.37
N THR A 54 -0.31 -8.67 4.93
CA THR A 54 -0.61 -8.95 6.34
C THR A 54 0.66 -9.43 7.03
N ASP A 55 0.57 -9.72 8.33
CA ASP A 55 1.63 -10.39 9.08
C ASP A 55 1.92 -11.82 8.58
N GLU A 56 1.02 -12.43 7.82
CA GLU A 56 1.12 -13.83 7.39
C GLU A 56 1.20 -14.01 5.88
N ALA A 57 0.96 -12.96 5.09
CA ALA A 57 0.85 -13.09 3.64
C ALA A 57 1.16 -11.81 2.86
N VAL A 58 1.53 -11.99 1.58
CA VAL A 58 1.49 -10.95 0.55
C VAL A 58 0.45 -11.35 -0.49
N ALA A 59 -0.46 -10.44 -0.81
CA ALA A 59 -1.44 -10.61 -1.88
C ALA A 59 -1.12 -9.65 -3.03
N ILE A 60 -1.31 -10.12 -4.26
CA ILE A 60 -1.10 -9.31 -5.46
C ILE A 60 -2.30 -9.44 -6.39
N ALA A 61 -2.79 -8.31 -6.89
CA ALA A 61 -3.81 -8.28 -7.93
C ALA A 61 -3.15 -8.42 -9.31
N THR A 62 -3.63 -9.35 -10.12
CA THR A 62 -3.17 -9.51 -11.51
C THR A 62 -4.37 -9.55 -12.47
N ASP A 63 -4.10 -9.52 -13.77
CA ASP A 63 -5.11 -9.64 -14.81
C ASP A 63 -5.68 -11.05 -14.97
N GLU A 64 -5.09 -12.05 -14.33
CA GLU A 64 -5.50 -13.46 -14.38
C GLU A 64 -6.12 -13.93 -13.06
N ASP A 65 -5.45 -13.67 -11.94
CA ASP A 65 -5.86 -14.11 -10.61
C ASP A 65 -5.37 -13.17 -9.49
N VAL A 66 -5.95 -13.27 -8.29
CA VAL A 66 -5.26 -12.84 -7.07
C VAL A 66 -4.27 -13.92 -6.72
N ARG A 67 -3.00 -13.55 -6.51
CA ARG A 67 -1.98 -14.50 -6.06
C ARG A 67 -1.52 -14.16 -4.66
N VAL A 68 -1.32 -15.19 -3.85
CA VAL A 68 -0.94 -15.04 -2.45
C VAL A 68 0.29 -15.87 -2.16
N ALA A 69 1.29 -15.25 -1.54
CA ALA A 69 2.41 -15.94 -0.91
C ALA A 69 2.22 -15.91 0.60
N ARG A 70 2.30 -17.09 1.24
CA ARG A 70 2.38 -17.15 2.70
C ARG A 70 3.78 -16.76 3.14
N LEU A 71 3.85 -16.06 4.26
CA LEU A 71 5.09 -15.60 4.86
C LEU A 71 5.36 -16.43 6.11
N GLU A 72 6.44 -17.20 6.08
CA GLU A 72 6.91 -18.00 7.21
C GLU A 72 8.18 -17.39 7.80
N ASP A 73 8.32 -17.46 9.13
CA ASP A 73 9.48 -16.92 9.82
C ASP A 73 10.78 -17.58 9.34
N GLY A 74 11.68 -16.77 8.78
CA GLY A 74 13.00 -17.22 8.32
C GLY A 74 13.04 -17.75 6.88
N GLU A 75 11.93 -17.76 6.15
CA GLU A 75 11.96 -17.98 4.71
C GLU A 75 12.35 -16.70 3.96
N ASP A 76 13.35 -16.83 3.09
CA ASP A 76 13.88 -15.70 2.32
C ASP A 76 13.23 -15.58 0.91
N THR A 77 12.22 -16.40 0.57
CA THR A 77 11.61 -16.45 -0.77
C THR A 77 10.10 -16.63 -0.71
N GLU A 78 9.36 -15.74 -1.37
CA GLU A 78 7.90 -15.83 -1.49
C GLU A 78 7.52 -16.78 -2.64
N THR A 79 6.62 -17.72 -2.35
CA THR A 79 6.02 -18.58 -3.39
C THR A 79 4.56 -18.20 -3.58
N PHE A 80 4.28 -17.44 -4.64
CA PHE A 80 2.92 -17.00 -4.96
C PHE A 80 2.08 -18.13 -5.57
N ALA A 81 0.96 -18.46 -4.95
CA ALA A 81 -0.04 -19.38 -5.47
C ALA A 81 -1.26 -18.63 -5.98
N GLU A 82 -1.85 -19.12 -7.07
CA GLU A 82 -3.20 -18.73 -7.50
C GLU A 82 -4.22 -19.14 -6.44
N THR A 83 -5.26 -18.33 -6.30
CA THR A 83 -6.31 -18.46 -5.29
C THR A 83 -7.67 -18.80 -5.88
N GLY A 84 -7.81 -18.71 -7.20
CA GLY A 84 -9.07 -18.94 -7.89
C GLY A 84 -10.08 -17.79 -7.74
N PHE A 85 -9.64 -16.61 -7.31
CA PHE A 85 -10.48 -15.41 -7.33
C PHE A 85 -10.80 -15.00 -8.77
N GLY A 86 -9.86 -15.20 -9.70
CA GLY A 86 -9.90 -14.66 -11.05
C GLY A 86 -9.29 -13.26 -11.13
N PRO A 87 -9.45 -12.55 -12.26
CA PRO A 87 -8.83 -11.26 -12.49
C PRO A 87 -9.18 -10.26 -11.39
N ALA A 88 -8.18 -9.50 -10.92
CA ALA A 88 -8.35 -8.48 -9.89
C ALA A 88 -7.79 -7.13 -10.32
N VAL A 89 -8.33 -6.06 -9.75
CA VAL A 89 -7.87 -4.68 -9.96
C VAL A 89 -7.27 -4.07 -8.70
N ALA A 90 -7.72 -4.50 -7.52
CA ALA A 90 -7.21 -4.04 -6.24
C ALA A 90 -7.20 -5.19 -5.22
N VAL A 91 -6.27 -5.12 -4.27
CA VAL A 91 -6.20 -5.97 -3.09
C VAL A 91 -5.99 -5.10 -1.85
N GLY A 92 -6.53 -5.52 -0.72
CA GLY A 92 -6.33 -4.82 0.56
C GLY A 92 -6.27 -5.79 1.72
N ALA A 93 -5.95 -5.28 2.89
CA ALA A 93 -5.88 -6.06 4.13
C ALA A 93 -6.61 -5.35 5.27
N ASP A 94 -7.29 -6.13 6.12
CA ASP A 94 -7.76 -5.69 7.43
C ASP A 94 -7.33 -6.71 8.47
N GLY A 95 -6.33 -6.35 9.29
CA GLY A 95 -5.65 -7.28 10.18
C GLY A 95 -5.04 -8.47 9.41
N GLY A 96 -5.57 -9.67 9.64
CA GLY A 96 -5.14 -10.89 8.95
C GLY A 96 -5.97 -11.25 7.72
N GLU A 97 -7.08 -10.55 7.47
CA GLU A 97 -7.97 -10.84 6.35
C GLU A 97 -7.51 -10.12 5.07
N LEU A 98 -7.69 -10.78 3.93
CA LEU A 98 -7.41 -10.22 2.62
C LEU A 98 -8.72 -9.88 1.91
N PHE A 99 -8.69 -8.80 1.14
CA PHE A 99 -9.77 -8.38 0.26
C PHE A 99 -9.26 -8.32 -1.17
N ALA A 100 -10.15 -8.59 -2.12
CA ALA A 100 -9.86 -8.42 -3.53
C ALA A 100 -11.09 -7.89 -4.26
N ALA A 101 -10.86 -7.02 -5.23
CA ALA A 101 -11.87 -6.51 -6.14
C ALA A 101 -11.60 -6.97 -7.57
N ALA A 102 -12.63 -7.48 -8.22
CA ALA A 102 -12.61 -7.84 -9.62
C ALA A 102 -12.95 -6.62 -10.51
N PRO A 103 -12.57 -6.64 -11.80
CA PRO A 103 -12.87 -5.54 -12.74
C PRO A 103 -14.35 -5.23 -12.92
N ASP A 104 -15.24 -6.16 -12.60
CA ASP A 104 -16.69 -6.01 -12.70
C ASP A 104 -17.35 -5.46 -11.42
N GLY A 105 -16.54 -5.07 -10.42
CA GLY A 105 -17.02 -4.51 -9.16
C GLY A 105 -17.33 -5.55 -8.08
N ARG A 106 -17.16 -6.85 -8.35
CA ARG A 106 -17.26 -7.88 -7.31
C ARG A 106 -16.13 -7.72 -6.31
N ILE A 107 -16.46 -7.71 -5.02
CA ILE A 107 -15.49 -7.69 -3.93
C ILE A 107 -15.69 -8.95 -3.09
N ALA A 108 -14.60 -9.63 -2.76
CA ALA A 108 -14.63 -10.76 -1.84
C ALA A 108 -13.59 -10.61 -0.75
N ARG A 109 -13.88 -11.23 0.39
CA ARG A 109 -12.96 -11.39 1.51
C ARG A 109 -12.41 -12.81 1.56
N ARG A 110 -11.18 -12.95 2.01
CA ARG A 110 -10.52 -14.20 2.32
C ARG A 110 -9.97 -14.14 3.75
N PRO A 111 -10.61 -14.83 4.70
CA PRO A 111 -10.15 -14.85 6.08
C PRO A 111 -8.74 -15.45 6.25
N ALA A 112 -8.03 -15.00 7.27
CA ALA A 112 -6.71 -15.53 7.64
C ALA A 112 -6.71 -17.06 7.75
N GLY A 113 -5.66 -17.71 7.22
CA GLY A 113 -5.52 -19.17 7.26
C GLY A 113 -6.47 -19.97 6.35
N THR A 114 -7.32 -19.31 5.56
CA THR A 114 -8.23 -20.00 4.63
C THR A 114 -7.77 -19.88 3.17
N GLU A 115 -8.37 -20.69 2.28
CA GLU A 115 -8.14 -20.62 0.82
C GLU A 115 -9.38 -20.13 0.06
N GLU A 116 -10.51 -19.99 0.74
CA GLU A 116 -11.80 -19.67 0.13
C GLU A 116 -12.09 -18.17 0.15
N TRP A 117 -12.56 -17.66 -0.98
CA TRP A 117 -13.11 -16.32 -1.10
C TRP A 117 -14.61 -16.33 -0.80
N THR A 118 -15.08 -15.38 -0.01
CA THR A 118 -16.51 -15.12 0.24
C THR A 118 -16.86 -13.75 -0.30
N ASP A 119 -17.75 -13.70 -1.29
CA ASP A 119 -18.22 -12.44 -1.86
C ASP A 119 -18.92 -11.61 -0.78
N LEU A 120 -18.68 -10.29 -0.80
CA LEU A 120 -19.38 -9.36 0.07
C LEU A 120 -20.77 -9.05 -0.51
N GLU A 121 -21.76 -8.95 0.36
CA GLU A 121 -23.12 -8.59 -0.03
C GLU A 121 -23.22 -7.08 -0.34
N GLY A 122 -23.85 -6.71 -1.44
CA GLY A 122 -24.05 -5.31 -1.79
C GLY A 122 -24.66 -5.15 -3.18
N GLU A 123 -25.19 -3.95 -3.45
CA GLU A 123 -25.42 -3.55 -4.84
C GLU A 123 -24.04 -3.45 -5.52
N GLY A 124 -23.93 -3.93 -6.76
CA GLY A 124 -22.67 -3.97 -7.48
C GLY A 124 -21.96 -2.62 -7.40
N VAL A 125 -20.73 -2.63 -6.89
CA VAL A 125 -19.94 -1.42 -6.76
C VAL A 125 -19.37 -1.07 -8.13
N ALA A 126 -19.25 0.22 -8.43
CA ALA A 126 -18.60 0.67 -9.65
C ALA A 126 -17.08 0.38 -9.61
N ALA A 127 -16.28 1.02 -10.47
CA ALA A 127 -14.88 0.65 -10.64
C ALA A 127 -14.07 0.87 -9.35
N VAL A 128 -13.73 -0.23 -8.66
CA VAL A 128 -12.87 -0.23 -7.46
C VAL A 128 -11.46 0.17 -7.86
N ARG A 129 -10.87 1.07 -7.07
CA ARG A 129 -9.52 1.61 -7.31
C ARG A 129 -8.56 1.36 -6.15
N ALA A 130 -9.05 1.32 -4.92
CA ALA A 130 -8.22 1.10 -3.73
C ALA A 130 -9.00 0.38 -2.62
N ILE A 131 -8.30 -0.40 -1.80
CA ILE A 131 -8.83 -1.04 -0.60
C ILE A 131 -7.78 -0.91 0.52
N ASP A 132 -8.16 -0.28 1.63
CA ASP A 132 -7.34 -0.24 2.85
C ASP A 132 -8.23 -0.44 4.08
N GLY A 133 -7.92 -1.44 4.90
CA GLY A 133 -8.75 -1.84 6.03
C GLY A 133 -10.21 -2.09 5.66
N ASP A 134 -11.11 -1.36 6.33
CA ASP A 134 -12.55 -1.44 6.10
C ASP A 134 -13.04 -0.54 4.94
N LEU A 135 -12.16 0.17 4.24
CA LEU A 135 -12.51 1.15 3.21
C LEU A 135 -12.29 0.60 1.81
N VAL A 136 -13.22 0.93 0.91
CA VAL A 136 -13.11 0.68 -0.52
C VAL A 136 -13.33 1.99 -1.27
N GLY A 137 -12.32 2.45 -1.99
CA GLY A 137 -12.37 3.63 -2.84
C GLY A 137 -12.80 3.28 -4.27
N THR A 138 -13.82 3.96 -4.78
CA THR A 138 -14.38 3.74 -6.14
C THR A 138 -14.67 5.05 -6.86
N ASP A 139 -14.95 4.96 -8.16
CA ASP A 139 -15.44 6.10 -8.94
C ASP A 139 -16.80 6.65 -8.46
N ASP A 140 -17.62 5.86 -7.77
CA ASP A 140 -18.90 6.28 -7.19
C ASP A 140 -18.80 6.72 -5.71
N GLY A 141 -17.61 6.68 -5.12
CA GLY A 141 -17.35 7.13 -3.75
C GLY A 141 -16.65 6.09 -2.88
N VAL A 142 -16.71 6.32 -1.57
CA VAL A 142 -16.17 5.39 -0.57
C VAL A 142 -17.26 4.44 -0.12
N TYR A 143 -16.93 3.16 -0.01
CA TYR A 143 -17.75 2.15 0.66
C TYR A 143 -17.03 1.65 1.91
N ARG A 144 -17.80 1.18 2.89
CA ARG A 144 -17.27 0.51 4.08
C ARG A 144 -17.71 -0.93 4.14
N VAL A 145 -16.76 -1.82 4.42
CA VAL A 145 -17.03 -3.22 4.68
C VAL A 145 -17.61 -3.36 6.09
N ARG A 146 -18.84 -3.88 6.21
CA ARG A 146 -19.51 -4.11 7.49
C ARG A 146 -20.35 -5.36 7.44
N ASP A 147 -20.23 -6.21 8.46
CA ASP A 147 -21.06 -7.41 8.65
C ASP A 147 -21.16 -8.32 7.40
N GLY A 148 -20.11 -8.36 6.58
CA GLY A 148 -20.07 -9.15 5.34
C GLY A 148 -20.69 -8.47 4.11
N GLY A 149 -21.04 -7.19 4.21
CA GLY A 149 -21.52 -6.39 3.10
C GLY A 149 -20.82 -5.04 2.93
N LEU A 150 -21.31 -4.25 1.98
CA LEU A 150 -20.75 -2.96 1.56
C LEU A 150 -21.78 -1.83 1.73
N ASP A 151 -21.44 -0.84 2.54
CA ASP A 151 -22.25 0.36 2.77
C ASP A 151 -21.63 1.57 2.06
N HIS A 152 -22.38 2.26 1.20
CA HIS A 152 -21.92 3.55 0.63
C HIS A 152 -21.76 4.59 1.74
N ALA A 153 -20.61 5.24 1.77
CA ALA A 153 -20.17 6.15 2.82
C ALA A 153 -19.92 7.58 2.35
N GLY A 154 -20.35 7.93 1.13
CA GLY A 154 -20.24 9.26 0.55
C GLY A 154 -19.03 9.47 -0.37
N LEU A 155 -18.80 10.73 -0.74
CA LEU A 155 -17.86 11.16 -1.79
C LEU A 155 -18.22 10.62 -3.18
N THR A 156 -17.38 10.94 -4.16
CA THR A 156 -17.45 10.50 -5.55
C THR A 156 -16.04 10.57 -6.12
N ASP A 157 -15.76 9.81 -7.18
CA ASP A 157 -14.48 9.79 -7.89
C ASP A 157 -13.26 9.65 -6.96
N VAL A 158 -13.35 8.71 -6.01
CA VAL A 158 -12.30 8.38 -5.05
C VAL A 158 -11.22 7.61 -5.78
N ARG A 159 -9.97 8.01 -5.61
CA ARG A 159 -8.81 7.40 -6.26
C ARG A 159 -8.05 6.49 -5.30
N ASP A 160 -7.98 6.90 -4.04
CA ASP A 160 -7.31 6.15 -2.99
C ASP A 160 -7.91 6.42 -1.61
N VAL A 161 -7.70 5.49 -0.68
CA VAL A 161 -8.23 5.54 0.69
C VAL A 161 -7.18 5.07 1.68
N SER A 162 -7.21 5.62 2.90
CA SER A 162 -6.44 5.05 4.02
C SER A 162 -7.27 4.97 5.28
N ALA A 163 -7.31 3.81 5.92
CA ALA A 163 -8.12 3.54 7.11
C ALA A 163 -7.41 3.89 8.42
N ALA A 164 -6.07 3.89 8.44
CA ALA A 164 -5.28 4.02 9.66
C ALA A 164 -5.46 5.38 10.35
N GLY A 165 -5.63 5.34 11.68
CA GLY A 165 -5.81 6.54 12.51
C GLY A 165 -7.15 7.25 12.24
N VAL A 166 -7.13 8.26 11.36
CA VAL A 166 -8.33 8.96 10.88
C VAL A 166 -8.53 8.56 9.43
N PRO A 167 -9.69 7.97 9.04
CA PRO A 167 -9.91 7.59 7.65
C PRO A 167 -9.74 8.77 6.68
N LEU A 168 -8.96 8.55 5.63
CA LEU A 168 -8.65 9.52 4.59
C LEU A 168 -9.16 9.03 3.22
N ALA A 169 -9.46 9.97 2.34
CA ALA A 169 -9.80 9.68 0.95
C ALA A 169 -9.19 10.75 0.04
N ALA A 170 -8.48 10.30 -0.99
CA ALA A 170 -8.00 11.09 -2.11
C ALA A 170 -9.03 11.00 -3.25
N THR A 171 -9.47 12.14 -3.77
CA THR A 171 -10.46 12.19 -4.86
C THR A 171 -10.02 13.14 -5.97
N ALA A 172 -10.75 13.14 -7.07
CA ALA A 172 -10.54 14.14 -8.12
C ALA A 172 -10.81 15.59 -7.69
N GLU A 173 -11.54 15.81 -6.60
CA GLU A 173 -11.91 17.15 -6.10
C GLU A 173 -11.11 17.59 -4.88
N GLY A 174 -10.56 16.67 -4.09
CA GLY A 174 -9.88 17.01 -2.85
C GLY A 174 -9.29 15.84 -2.07
N LEU A 175 -8.57 16.22 -1.02
CA LEU A 175 -8.20 15.34 0.08
C LEU A 175 -9.21 15.52 1.21
N TYR A 176 -9.77 14.42 1.72
CA TYR A 176 -10.80 14.42 2.75
C TYR A 176 -10.39 13.56 3.94
N LYS A 177 -10.90 13.92 5.13
CA LYS A 177 -10.85 13.08 6.33
C LYS A 177 -12.25 12.78 6.85
N LEU A 178 -12.43 11.61 7.46
CA LEU A 178 -13.70 11.23 8.08
C LEU A 178 -13.78 11.74 9.53
N GLY A 179 -14.79 12.57 9.80
CA GLY A 179 -15.19 12.98 11.15
C GLY A 179 -16.69 12.76 11.34
N ASN A 180 -17.46 13.84 11.47
CA ASN A 180 -18.95 13.80 11.45
C ASN A 180 -19.52 13.67 10.02
N GLY A 181 -18.82 12.93 9.17
CA GLY A 181 -18.90 12.98 7.70
C GLY A 181 -17.54 13.34 7.09
N TRP A 182 -17.44 13.27 5.77
CA TRP A 182 -16.22 13.64 5.05
C TRP A 182 -16.00 15.15 5.09
N MET A 183 -14.86 15.56 5.64
CA MET A 183 -14.46 16.95 5.79
C MET A 183 -13.30 17.23 4.84
N PRO A 184 -13.38 18.26 3.98
CA PRO A 184 -12.28 18.60 3.09
C PRO A 184 -11.08 19.10 3.92
N ILE A 185 -9.92 18.55 3.64
CA ILE A 185 -8.62 19.04 4.12
C ILE A 185 -8.08 20.06 3.11
N ARG A 186 -8.13 19.70 1.83
CA ARG A 186 -7.58 20.51 0.74
C ARG A 186 -8.34 20.24 -0.56
N GLU A 187 -8.57 21.29 -1.32
CA GLU A 187 -9.17 21.22 -2.65
C GLU A 187 -8.12 20.90 -3.73
N GLY A 188 -8.56 20.27 -4.81
CA GLY A 188 -7.72 19.87 -5.94
C GLY A 188 -7.59 18.35 -6.04
N PRO A 189 -7.20 17.82 -7.20
CA PRO A 189 -7.09 16.38 -7.40
C PRO A 189 -5.96 15.78 -6.56
N PHE A 190 -6.26 14.69 -5.85
CA PHE A 190 -5.29 13.86 -5.14
C PHE A 190 -5.33 12.44 -5.71
N ASP A 191 -4.16 11.87 -5.95
CA ASP A 191 -4.01 10.56 -6.60
C ASP A 191 -3.86 9.42 -5.60
N ALA A 192 -3.14 9.66 -4.50
CA ALA A 192 -2.89 8.67 -3.45
C ALA A 192 -2.91 9.32 -2.05
N VAL A 193 -3.26 8.53 -1.03
CA VAL A 193 -3.19 8.92 0.37
C VAL A 193 -2.91 7.71 1.25
N SER A 194 -1.94 7.85 2.15
CA SER A 194 -1.59 6.80 3.09
C SER A 194 -1.33 7.39 4.47
N ALA A 195 -1.74 6.67 5.51
CA ALA A 195 -1.49 7.00 6.90
C ALA A 195 -0.72 5.86 7.58
N ASP A 196 0.16 6.22 8.51
CA ASP A 196 0.97 5.26 9.25
C ASP A 196 0.06 4.26 9.99
N PRO A 197 0.17 2.94 9.74
CA PRO A 197 -0.62 1.92 10.40
C PRO A 197 -0.48 1.92 11.93
N ARG A 198 0.59 2.53 12.48
CA ARG A 198 0.80 2.70 13.92
C ARG A 198 0.03 3.90 14.51
N SER A 199 -0.71 4.64 13.69
CA SER A 199 -1.56 5.74 14.12
C SER A 199 -2.70 5.24 15.01
N GLU A 200 -2.92 5.90 16.15
CA GLU A 200 -4.01 5.55 17.07
C GLU A 200 -5.38 5.91 16.44
N PRO A 201 -6.45 5.13 16.69
CA PRO A 201 -7.78 5.45 16.19
C PRO A 201 -8.21 6.89 16.53
N GLY A 202 -8.59 7.66 15.52
CA GLY A 202 -8.98 9.06 15.64
C GLY A 202 -7.81 10.07 15.63
N ARG A 203 -6.56 9.63 15.42
CA ARG A 203 -5.38 10.51 15.39
C ARG A 203 -4.35 10.06 14.36
N LEU A 204 -3.90 10.98 13.51
CA LEU A 204 -2.78 10.73 12.60
C LEU A 204 -1.44 10.94 13.32
N ALA A 205 -0.50 10.00 13.13
CA ALA A 205 0.89 10.16 13.56
C ALA A 205 1.76 10.69 12.40
N ARG A 206 1.77 9.96 11.29
CA ARG A 206 2.37 10.36 10.01
C ARG A 206 1.37 10.01 8.92
N ALA A 207 1.23 10.88 7.93
CA ALA A 207 0.41 10.63 6.75
C ALA A 207 0.96 11.44 5.58
N TYR A 208 0.80 10.91 4.37
CA TYR A 208 1.19 11.58 3.13
C TYR A 208 0.06 11.49 2.12
N ALA A 209 -0.07 12.51 1.29
CA ALA A 209 -1.03 12.59 0.21
C ALA A 209 -0.34 13.15 -1.04
N ILE A 210 -0.66 12.58 -2.19
CA ILE A 210 -0.01 12.87 -3.48
C ILE A 210 -1.01 13.60 -4.38
N ALA A 211 -0.59 14.71 -4.98
CA ALA A 211 -1.36 15.46 -5.96
C ALA A 211 -0.49 15.74 -7.19
N GLY A 212 -0.51 14.83 -8.16
CA GLY A 212 0.38 14.88 -9.32
C GLY A 212 1.85 14.83 -8.92
N GLU A 213 2.58 15.91 -9.17
CA GLU A 213 4.00 16.04 -8.80
C GLU A 213 4.22 16.57 -7.37
N GLU A 214 3.15 17.02 -6.69
CA GLU A 214 3.23 17.56 -5.34
C GLU A 214 2.97 16.49 -4.28
N ILE A 215 3.67 16.61 -3.16
CA ILE A 215 3.51 15.73 -1.99
C ILE A 215 3.19 16.58 -0.77
N TYR A 216 2.18 16.16 -0.04
CA TYR A 216 1.76 16.79 1.20
C TYR A 216 1.97 15.83 2.36
N GLY A 217 2.76 16.26 3.35
CA GLY A 217 2.94 15.53 4.60
C GLY A 217 2.09 16.13 5.71
N TYR A 218 1.51 15.27 6.54
CA TYR A 218 0.82 15.68 7.77
C TYR A 218 1.83 16.31 8.75
N ALA A 219 1.53 17.53 9.20
CA ALA A 219 2.41 18.35 10.03
C ALA A 219 1.95 18.45 11.50
N GLY A 220 0.92 17.70 11.89
CA GLY A 220 0.28 17.80 13.20
C GLY A 220 -0.89 18.79 13.22
N ASP A 221 -1.73 18.70 14.25
CA ASP A 221 -2.85 19.62 14.50
C ASP A 221 -3.76 19.85 13.27
N ASP A 222 -4.07 18.78 12.52
CA ASP A 222 -4.85 18.83 11.28
C ASP A 222 -4.21 19.63 10.12
N GLU A 223 -2.95 20.04 10.25
CA GLU A 223 -2.21 20.74 9.20
C GLU A 223 -1.51 19.77 8.24
N TRP A 224 -1.47 20.16 6.97
CA TRP A 224 -0.75 19.47 5.89
C TRP A 224 0.17 20.44 5.18
N ARG A 225 1.40 20.04 4.92
CA ARG A 225 2.44 20.89 4.30
C ARG A 225 3.02 20.24 3.08
N ALA A 226 3.23 21.04 2.04
CA ALA A 226 3.97 20.58 0.87
C ALA A 226 5.40 20.22 1.28
N ILE A 227 5.89 19.10 0.77
CA ILE A 227 7.25 18.63 0.97
C ILE A 227 8.06 19.07 -0.25
N GLU A 228 9.07 19.89 -0.01
CA GLU A 228 10.04 20.27 -1.04
C GLU A 228 10.91 19.04 -1.36
N ASP A 229 11.32 18.89 -2.63
CA ASP A 229 12.29 17.87 -3.10
C ASP A 229 11.79 16.44 -3.40
N ALA A 230 10.51 16.22 -3.71
CA ALA A 230 10.11 15.02 -4.45
C ALA A 230 10.59 15.17 -5.92
N SER A 231 11.78 14.66 -6.22
CA SER A 231 12.41 14.84 -7.54
C SER A 231 11.72 14.09 -8.68
N GLU A 232 10.86 13.12 -8.36
CA GLU A 232 10.09 12.30 -9.29
C GLU A 232 8.66 12.10 -8.75
N PRO A 233 7.64 11.92 -9.61
CA PRO A 233 6.27 11.64 -9.20
C PRO A 233 6.20 10.38 -8.33
N ILE A 234 5.74 10.53 -7.10
CA ILE A 234 5.51 9.42 -6.17
C ILE A 234 4.15 8.81 -6.49
N VAL A 235 4.09 7.48 -6.50
CA VAL A 235 2.85 6.72 -6.71
C VAL A 235 2.21 6.35 -5.38
N ASP A 236 3.03 5.94 -4.40
CA ASP A 236 2.53 5.40 -3.14
C ASP A 236 3.56 5.57 -1.99
N VAL A 237 3.06 5.54 -0.76
CA VAL A 237 3.79 5.77 0.49
C VAL A 237 3.47 4.69 1.52
N GLY A 238 4.51 4.12 2.12
CA GLY A 238 4.42 3.12 3.17
C GLY A 238 5.27 3.47 4.39
N TYR A 239 5.07 2.76 5.50
CA TYR A 239 5.61 3.14 6.80
C TYR A 239 6.30 2.00 7.53
N GLY A 240 7.42 2.31 8.16
CA GLY A 240 8.10 1.46 9.14
C GLY A 240 8.70 2.31 10.23
N GLU A 241 9.99 2.15 10.53
CA GLU A 241 10.70 3.09 11.40
C GLU A 241 10.74 4.50 10.78
N THR A 242 10.97 4.58 9.47
CA THR A 242 10.84 5.81 8.67
C THR A 242 9.68 5.71 7.67
N THR A 243 9.54 6.74 6.83
CA THR A 243 8.61 6.76 5.69
C THR A 243 9.33 6.27 4.44
N TYR A 244 8.63 5.45 3.66
CA TYR A 244 9.09 4.98 2.36
C TYR A 244 8.12 5.42 1.28
N ALA A 245 8.63 5.65 0.08
CA ALA A 245 7.81 5.98 -1.07
C ALA A 245 8.36 5.30 -2.32
N VAL A 246 7.54 5.18 -3.34
CA VAL A 246 7.95 4.65 -4.65
C VAL A 246 7.52 5.59 -5.77
N THR A 247 8.39 5.74 -6.77
CA THR A 247 8.10 6.55 -7.95
C THR A 247 7.59 5.67 -9.09
N GLU A 248 6.85 6.25 -10.03
CA GLU A 248 6.38 5.55 -11.23
C GLU A 248 7.55 4.94 -12.03
N ALA A 249 8.73 5.60 -11.98
CA ALA A 249 9.94 5.17 -12.65
C ALA A 249 10.70 4.02 -11.95
N GLY A 250 10.20 3.52 -10.83
CA GLY A 250 10.81 2.41 -10.09
C GLY A 250 11.97 2.83 -9.20
N THR A 251 11.88 4.01 -8.59
CA THR A 251 12.80 4.46 -7.54
C THR A 251 12.14 4.25 -6.18
N PHE A 252 12.75 3.44 -5.32
CA PHE A 252 12.37 3.33 -3.91
C PHE A 252 13.05 4.46 -3.12
N LEU A 253 12.29 5.20 -2.34
CA LEU A 253 12.73 6.35 -1.58
C LEU A 253 12.57 6.06 -0.09
N ALA A 254 13.63 6.24 0.70
CA ALA A 254 13.54 6.19 2.16
C ALA A 254 13.79 7.56 2.75
N ALA A 255 12.92 8.05 3.63
CA ALA A 255 13.11 9.32 4.30
C ALA A 255 14.25 9.23 5.32
N GLY A 256 15.25 10.11 5.20
CA GLY A 256 16.33 10.30 6.16
C GLY A 256 16.37 11.73 6.71
N GLU A 257 17.35 12.03 7.56
CA GLU A 257 17.50 13.35 8.22
C GLU A 257 17.65 14.51 7.23
N ASP A 258 18.33 14.27 6.11
CA ASP A 258 18.62 15.27 5.07
C ASP A 258 17.67 15.18 3.85
N GLY A 259 16.54 14.46 3.99
CA GLY A 259 15.56 14.26 2.93
C GLY A 259 15.51 12.82 2.39
N TRP A 260 14.87 12.64 1.24
CA TRP A 260 14.64 11.33 0.63
C TRP A 260 15.91 10.74 0.03
N ARG A 261 16.17 9.46 0.31
CA ARG A 261 17.28 8.68 -0.23
C ARG A 261 16.78 7.77 -1.36
N PRO A 262 17.11 8.07 -2.63
CA PRO A 262 16.65 7.28 -3.76
C PRO A 262 17.45 6.00 -3.95
N HIS A 263 16.75 4.94 -4.36
CA HIS A 263 17.32 3.66 -4.72
C HIS A 263 16.55 3.06 -5.91
N PRO A 264 17.09 3.13 -7.13
CA PRO A 264 16.47 2.48 -8.29
C PRO A 264 16.40 0.96 -8.10
N ILE A 265 15.21 0.39 -8.25
CA ILE A 265 14.95 -1.05 -8.00
C ILE A 265 14.75 -1.87 -9.29
N GLY A 266 14.97 -1.25 -10.45
CA GLY A 266 15.06 -1.97 -11.73
C GLY A 266 13.72 -2.38 -12.35
N VAL A 267 12.63 -1.75 -11.94
CA VAL A 267 11.29 -1.86 -12.56
C VAL A 267 10.80 -0.49 -13.03
N ARG A 268 9.66 -0.44 -13.72
CA ARG A 268 8.98 0.77 -14.17
C ARG A 268 7.47 0.54 -14.12
N GLU A 269 6.69 1.61 -14.26
CA GLU A 269 5.23 1.55 -14.20
C GLU A 269 4.80 0.92 -12.87
N VAL A 270 5.35 1.47 -11.78
CA VAL A 270 5.00 1.08 -10.42
C VAL A 270 3.55 1.47 -10.15
N THR A 271 2.81 0.58 -9.50
CA THR A 271 1.38 0.76 -9.25
C THR A 271 1.01 0.79 -7.76
N GLY A 272 1.90 0.32 -6.87
CA GLY A 272 1.62 0.32 -5.43
C GLY A 272 2.79 -0.19 -4.59
N LEU A 273 2.70 0.08 -3.29
CA LEU A 273 3.70 -0.25 -2.26
C LEU A 273 3.01 -0.79 -1.01
N ALA A 274 3.41 -1.99 -0.58
CA ALA A 274 3.01 -2.54 0.71
C ALA A 274 4.23 -2.71 1.61
N VAL A 275 4.16 -2.25 2.85
CA VAL A 275 5.25 -2.34 3.85
C VAL A 275 4.78 -3.15 5.05
N ARG A 276 5.62 -4.09 5.47
CA ARG A 276 5.41 -4.97 6.63
C ARG A 276 6.56 -4.82 7.62
#